data_AF-A0A7S2ADF8-F1
#
_entry.id   AF-A0A7S2ADF8-F1
#
_cell.length_a   1.000
_cell.length_b   1.000
_cell.length_c   1.000
_cell.angle_alpha   90.00
_cell.angle_beta   90.00
_cell.angle_gamma   90.00
#
_symmetry.space_group_name_H-M   'P 1'
#
loop_
_entity.id
_entity.type
_entity.pdbx_description
1 polymer ?
#
loop_
_entity_poly.entity_id
_entity_poly.type
_entity_poly.pdbx_seq_one_letter_code
_entity_poly.pdbx_strand_id
1 'polypeptide(L)'
;EGGAPQVYRVLATRQLTDNEIDEWFVRSRDSTIQILDWYGCPQYVAPQTFQPFTLDKAGVFYANAMEQVASTMEMSLVGARNVVNLVADWIAQRRGVHGF
;
A
#
# COMPACT_ATOMS: atom_id res chain seq x y z
N GLU A 1 -21.28 29.42 -8.03
CA GLU A 1 -21.83 28.08 -8.33
C GLU A 1 -21.09 27.05 -7.48
N GLY A 2 -21.80 26.31 -6.64
CA GLY A 2 -21.23 25.43 -5.61
C GLY A 2 -21.02 24.00 -6.11
N GLY A 3 -19.97 23.80 -6.90
CA GLY A 3 -19.50 22.46 -7.28
C GLY A 3 -18.66 21.81 -6.17
N ALA A 4 -18.70 20.48 -6.09
CA ALA A 4 -17.83 19.73 -5.18
C ALA A 4 -16.34 20.02 -5.49
N PRO A 5 -15.46 20.05 -4.47
CA PRO A 5 -14.05 20.28 -4.68
C PRO A 5 -13.46 19.24 -5.63
N GLN A 6 -12.78 19.69 -6.68
CA GLN A 6 -12.08 18.81 -7.62
C GLN A 6 -10.77 18.34 -7.00
N VAL A 7 -10.61 17.03 -6.91
CA VAL A 7 -9.40 16.39 -6.37
C VAL A 7 -8.63 15.76 -7.52
N TYR A 8 -7.36 16.12 -7.63
CA TYR A 8 -6.46 15.61 -8.66
C TYR A 8 -5.32 14.83 -8.01
N ARG A 9 -4.93 13.71 -8.64
CA ARG A 9 -3.69 12.99 -8.32
C ARG A 9 -2.70 13.23 -9.45
N VAL A 10 -1.54 13.77 -9.11
CA VAL A 10 -0.45 14.04 -10.04
C VAL A 10 0.73 13.16 -9.66
N LEU A 11 1.32 12.48 -10.64
CA LEU A 11 2.60 11.78 -10.45
C LEU A 11 3.69 12.57 -11.17
N ALA A 12 4.70 12.97 -10.43
CA ALA A 12 5.87 13.68 -10.96
C ALA A 12 7.14 12.92 -10.58
N THR A 13 8.14 12.93 -11.46
CA THR A 13 9.45 12.29 -11.23
C THR A 13 10.34 13.12 -10.31
N ARG A 14 9.95 14.37 -10.02
CA ARG A 14 10.60 15.29 -9.09
C ARG A 14 9.57 16.12 -8.37
N GLN A 15 10.01 16.81 -7.31
CA GLN A 15 9.20 17.84 -6.68
C GLN A 15 8.90 18.97 -7.68
N LEU A 16 7.63 19.38 -7.72
CA LEU A 16 7.16 20.52 -8.52
C LEU A 16 7.39 21.82 -7.76
N THR A 17 7.75 22.86 -8.48
CA THR A 17 7.84 24.22 -7.93
C THR A 17 6.46 24.87 -7.84
N ASP A 18 6.32 25.88 -7.00
CA ASP A 18 5.05 26.61 -6.83
C ASP A 18 4.53 27.18 -8.15
N ASN A 19 5.43 27.69 -9.01
CA ASN A 19 5.08 28.23 -10.32
C ASN A 19 4.50 27.14 -11.25
N GLU A 20 5.08 25.94 -11.26
CA GLU A 20 4.57 24.82 -12.08
C GLU A 20 3.20 24.36 -11.59
N ILE A 21 2.98 24.39 -10.27
CA ILE A 21 1.68 24.06 -9.67
C ILE A 21 0.64 25.14 -10.05
N ASP A 22 1.03 26.42 -10.03
CA ASP A 22 0.18 27.55 -10.42
C ASP A 22 -0.22 27.53 -11.90
N GLU A 23 0.64 27.02 -12.77
CA GLU A 23 0.32 26.83 -14.18
C GLU A 23 -0.78 25.76 -14.38
N TRP A 24 -0.84 24.75 -13.49
CA TRP A 24 -1.77 23.64 -13.62
C TRP A 24 -3.06 23.84 -12.83
N PHE A 25 -3.01 24.58 -11.73
CA PHE A 25 -4.13 24.74 -10.81
C PHE A 25 -4.37 26.20 -10.45
N VAL A 26 -5.62 26.63 -10.60
CA VAL A 26 -6.07 27.93 -10.08
C VAL A 26 -6.20 27.83 -8.56
N ARG A 27 -5.18 28.30 -7.83
CA ARG A 27 -5.17 28.28 -6.36
C ARG A 27 -5.83 29.54 -5.77
N SER A 28 -6.51 29.39 -4.64
CA SER A 28 -6.93 30.53 -3.80
C SER A 28 -5.72 31.07 -3.02
N ARG A 29 -5.67 32.39 -2.75
CA ARG A 29 -4.52 33.06 -2.12
C ARG A 29 -4.07 32.46 -0.78
N ASP A 30 -4.94 31.74 -0.09
CA ASP A 30 -4.67 31.11 1.21
C ASP A 30 -4.30 29.62 1.10
N SER A 31 -4.11 29.10 -0.11
CA SER A 31 -3.78 27.69 -0.35
C SER A 31 -2.36 27.38 0.15
N THR A 32 -2.26 26.71 1.29
CA THR A 32 -0.98 26.26 1.84
C THR A 32 -0.59 24.92 1.24
N ILE A 33 0.60 24.83 0.62
CA ILE A 33 1.17 23.54 0.20
C ILE A 33 1.77 22.85 1.42
N GLN A 34 1.37 21.60 1.66
CA GLN A 34 2.00 20.72 2.64
C GLN A 34 2.85 19.68 1.91
N ILE A 35 4.10 19.55 2.34
CA ILE A 35 5.04 18.55 1.83
C ILE A 35 5.20 17.49 2.91
N LEU A 36 4.97 16.23 2.55
CA LEU A 36 5.10 15.08 3.44
C LEU A 36 6.05 14.06 2.78
N ASP A 37 7.08 13.65 3.51
CA ASP A 37 7.93 12.54 3.09
C ASP A 37 7.15 11.23 3.13
N TRP A 38 6.74 10.75 1.96
CA TRP A 38 5.91 9.56 1.82
C TRP A 38 6.77 8.33 1.47
N TYR A 39 7.03 7.48 2.45
CA TYR A 39 7.83 6.25 2.29
C TYR A 39 7.05 5.06 1.71
N GLY A 40 5.83 5.26 1.21
CA GLY A 40 4.93 4.16 0.80
C GLY A 40 5.22 3.53 -0.56
N CYS A 41 6.09 4.14 -1.38
CA CYS A 41 6.48 3.57 -2.68
C CYS A 41 7.97 3.22 -2.66
N PRO A 42 8.35 1.94 -2.51
CA PRO A 42 9.74 1.54 -2.61
C PRO A 42 10.28 1.84 -4.01
N GLN A 43 11.53 2.31 -4.08
CA GLN A 43 12.23 2.48 -5.35
C GLN A 43 12.85 1.14 -5.78
N TYR A 44 12.60 0.75 -7.03
CA TYR A 44 13.16 -0.45 -7.63
C TYR A 44 14.35 -0.13 -8.50
N VAL A 45 15.39 -0.96 -8.42
CA VAL A 45 16.57 -0.85 -9.27
C VAL A 45 16.79 -2.19 -9.95
N ALA A 46 16.82 -2.21 -11.28
CA ALA A 46 17.09 -3.44 -12.02
C ALA A 46 18.60 -3.68 -12.20
N PRO A 47 19.10 -4.93 -12.03
CA PRO A 47 18.41 -6.09 -11.51
C PRO A 47 18.35 -6.06 -9.98
N GLN A 48 17.16 -6.32 -9.43
CA GLN A 48 16.93 -6.40 -8.00
C GLN A 48 16.68 -7.85 -7.61
N THR A 49 17.44 -8.34 -6.63
CA THR A 49 17.19 -9.64 -6.02
C THR A 49 16.22 -9.45 -4.86
N PHE A 50 15.03 -10.04 -4.97
CA PHE A 50 14.09 -10.11 -3.87
C PHE A 50 14.47 -11.24 -2.93
N GLN A 51 14.45 -10.98 -1.63
CA GLN A 51 14.69 -12.02 -0.63
C GLN A 51 13.51 -12.98 -0.61
N PRO A 52 13.73 -14.31 -0.63
CA PRO A 52 12.64 -15.25 -0.42
C PRO A 52 12.09 -15.08 1.00
N PHE A 53 10.78 -15.02 1.14
CA PHE A 53 10.14 -15.05 2.45
C PHE A 53 9.89 -16.51 2.85
N THR A 54 10.16 -16.85 4.11
CA THR A 54 9.83 -18.16 4.67
C THR A 54 8.53 -18.06 5.43
N LEU A 55 7.53 -18.84 5.04
CA LEU A 55 6.31 -18.97 5.83
C LEU A 55 6.65 -19.66 7.15
N ASP A 56 6.40 -18.97 8.25
CA ASP A 56 6.65 -19.52 9.57
C ASP A 56 5.67 -20.64 9.89
N LYS A 57 6.20 -21.80 10.32
CA LYS A 57 5.38 -22.98 10.66
C LYS A 57 4.67 -22.84 12.01
N ALA A 58 5.00 -21.82 12.80
CA ALA A 58 4.40 -21.56 14.11
C ALA A 58 3.14 -20.67 14.05
N GLY A 59 2.66 -20.30 12.85
CA GLY A 59 1.39 -19.60 12.66
C GLY A 59 1.53 -18.10 12.39
N VAL A 60 2.68 -17.64 11.90
CA VAL A 60 2.79 -16.28 11.35
C VAL A 60 2.39 -16.29 9.88
N PHE A 61 1.39 -15.47 9.54
CA PHE A 61 0.85 -15.33 8.20
C PHE A 61 1.17 -13.93 7.65
N TYR A 62 1.77 -13.89 6.46
CA TYR A 62 2.08 -12.63 5.79
C TYR A 62 0.88 -12.17 4.98
N ALA A 63 0.45 -10.92 5.20
CA ALA A 63 -0.65 -10.32 4.45
C ALA A 63 -0.29 -10.19 2.97
N ASN A 64 0.91 -9.75 2.64
CA ASN A 64 1.32 -9.60 1.25
C ASN A 64 2.81 -9.95 1.09
N ALA A 65 3.11 -10.95 0.25
CA ALA A 65 4.48 -11.31 -0.11
C ALA A 65 5.16 -10.26 -1.02
N MET A 66 4.35 -9.41 -1.65
CA MET A 66 4.74 -8.34 -2.55
C MET A 66 4.68 -6.97 -1.86
N GLU A 67 4.72 -6.86 -0.52
CA GLU A 67 4.83 -5.53 0.11
C GLU A 67 6.06 -4.77 -0.38
N GLN A 68 7.13 -5.52 -0.69
CA GLN A 68 8.29 -4.94 -1.32
C GLN A 68 8.05 -4.55 -2.79
N VAL A 69 7.06 -5.10 -3.52
CA VAL A 69 6.89 -4.97 -5.01
C VAL A 69 5.66 -4.13 -5.42
N ALA A 70 4.63 -4.05 -4.58
CA ALA A 70 3.41 -3.30 -4.86
C ALA A 70 2.65 -3.02 -3.56
N SER A 71 2.79 -1.80 -3.03
CA SER A 71 1.95 -1.28 -1.96
C SER A 71 0.69 -0.61 -2.54
N THR A 72 -0.23 -1.41 -3.09
CA THR A 72 -1.57 -0.93 -3.43
C THR A 72 -2.60 -1.45 -2.44
N MET A 73 -3.63 -0.65 -2.15
CA MET A 73 -4.68 -1.02 -1.20
C MET A 73 -5.40 -2.30 -1.63
N GLU A 74 -5.51 -2.58 -2.94
CA GLU A 74 -6.10 -3.83 -3.43
C GLU A 74 -5.29 -5.05 -3.02
N MET A 75 -3.95 -4.97 -3.05
CA MET A 75 -3.08 -6.06 -2.63
C MET A 75 -3.22 -6.35 -1.13
N SER A 76 -3.41 -5.32 -0.30
CA SER A 76 -3.69 -5.50 1.13
C SER A 76 -5.03 -6.22 1.35
N LEU A 77 -6.07 -5.89 0.58
CA LEU A 77 -7.39 -6.52 0.70
C LEU A 77 -7.35 -8.00 0.29
N VAL A 78 -6.75 -8.30 -0.86
CA VAL A 78 -6.58 -9.68 -1.34
C VAL A 78 -5.73 -10.48 -0.36
N GLY A 79 -4.64 -9.88 0.11
CA GLY A 79 -3.76 -10.43 1.13
C GLY A 79 -4.46 -10.81 2.42
N ALA A 80 -5.25 -9.88 2.98
CA ALA A 80 -6.03 -10.12 4.18
C ALA A 80 -7.00 -11.30 4.03
N ARG A 81 -7.72 -11.39 2.91
CA ARG A 81 -8.63 -12.51 2.64
C ARG A 81 -7.89 -13.86 2.64
N ASN A 82 -6.72 -13.91 2.00
CA ASN A 82 -5.93 -15.13 1.94
C ASN A 82 -5.41 -15.55 3.31
N VAL A 83 -4.91 -14.58 4.11
CA VAL A 83 -4.47 -14.83 5.48
C VAL A 83 -5.60 -15.41 6.35
N VAL A 84 -6.81 -14.87 6.26
CA VAL A 84 -7.96 -15.38 7.04
C VAL A 84 -8.25 -16.85 6.71
N ASN A 85 -8.21 -17.24 5.44
CA ASN A 85 -8.40 -18.63 5.05
C ASN A 85 -7.30 -19.53 5.62
N LEU A 86 -6.03 -19.10 5.54
CA LEU A 86 -4.90 -19.84 6.09
C LEU A 86 -4.98 -20.01 7.61
N VAL A 87 -5.42 -18.97 8.32
CA VAL A 87 -5.66 -19.03 9.78
C VAL A 87 -6.77 -20.02 10.10
N ALA A 88 -7.88 -20.00 9.36
CA ALA A 88 -9.00 -20.93 9.57
C ALA A 88 -8.55 -22.38 9.39
N ASP A 89 -7.81 -22.67 8.31
CA ASP A 89 -7.27 -23.99 8.02
C ASP A 89 -6.27 -24.44 9.10
N TRP A 90 -5.38 -23.54 9.54
CA TRP A 90 -4.40 -23.83 10.58
C TRP A 90 -5.07 -24.14 11.93
N ILE A 91 -6.13 -23.41 12.29
CA ILE A 91 -6.93 -23.69 13.49
C ILE A 91 -7.59 -25.06 13.35
N ALA A 92 -8.20 -25.35 12.21
CA ALA A 92 -8.87 -26.63 11.96
C ALA A 92 -7.90 -27.82 12.07
N GLN A 93 -6.71 -27.70 11.51
CA GLN A 93 -5.67 -28.74 11.57
C GLN A 93 -5.16 -28.98 13.01
N ARG A 94 -5.08 -27.92 13.82
CA ARG A 94 -4.61 -28.01 15.22
C ARG A 94 -5.68 -28.39 16.22
N ARG A 95 -6.97 -28.26 15.89
CA ARG A 95 -8.09 -28.64 16.77
C ARG A 95 -8.26 -30.16 16.91
N GLY A 96 -7.66 -30.99 16.06
CA GLY A 96 -7.83 -32.45 16.12
C GLY A 96 -9.28 -32.91 15.87
N VAL A 97 -9.48 -34.23 15.68
CA VAL A 97 -10.81 -34.82 15.37
C VAL A 97 -11.81 -34.66 16.53
N HIS A 98 -11.35 -34.28 17.71
CA HIS A 98 -12.14 -34.07 18.92
C HIS A 98 -11.85 -32.66 19.45
N GLY A 99 -12.50 -31.65 18.88
CA GLY A 99 -12.35 -30.27 19.34
C GLY A 99 -13.01 -30.07 20.71
N PHE A 100 -12.20 -29.57 21.66
CA PHE A 100 -12.49 -29.31 23.09
C PHE A 100 -13.02 -30.48 23.93
#